data_AF-A0AAX0VAA0-F1
#
_entry.id   AF-A0AAX0VAA0-F1
#
_cell.length_a   1.000
_cell.length_b   1.000
_cell.length_c   1.000
_cell.angle_alpha   90.00
_cell.angle_beta   90.00
_cell.angle_gamma   90.00
#
_symmetry.space_group_name_H-M   'P 1'
#
loop_
_entity.id
_entity.type
_entity.pdbx_description
1 polymer ?
#
loop_
_entity_poly.entity_id
_entity_poly.type
_entity_poly.pdbx_seq_one_letter_code
_entity_poly.pdbx_strand_id
1 'polypeptide(L)'
;MTILLVGLGAALGAILRYQLTRIGNHIASEFPLMTFLINLTGSFCLGWLTASQLSQPVTLFLGVGVLGGYTTFSTLNSELSQLWFRRRYHIFFGYWLLTYGLGLLVAAAGFYAGL
;
A
#
# COMPACT_ATOMS: atom_id res chain seq x y z
N MET A 1 -24.98 7.67 3.32
CA MET A 1 -23.84 8.64 3.36
C MET A 1 -22.48 7.94 3.38
N THR A 2 -22.35 6.77 4.01
CA THR A 2 -21.10 6.01 4.14
C THR A 2 -20.45 5.59 2.81
N ILE A 3 -21.26 5.17 1.82
CA ILE A 3 -20.74 4.71 0.51
C ILE A 3 -20.05 5.85 -0.25
N LEU A 4 -20.63 7.06 -0.23
CA LEU A 4 -20.03 8.25 -0.84
C LEU A 4 -18.70 8.62 -0.18
N LEU A 5 -18.62 8.56 1.15
CA LEU A 5 -17.38 8.79 1.90
C LEU A 5 -16.29 7.79 1.48
N VAL A 6 -16.60 6.49 1.52
CA VAL A 6 -15.65 5.43 1.12
C VAL A 6 -15.25 5.60 -0.34
N GLY A 7 -16.20 5.86 -1.24
CA GLY A 7 -15.95 6.04 -2.67
C GLY A 7 -15.06 7.24 -2.98
N LEU A 8 -15.29 8.39 -2.33
CA LEU A 8 -14.44 9.57 -2.48
C LEU A 8 -13.03 9.32 -1.94
N GLY A 9 -12.93 8.68 -0.77
CA GLY A 9 -11.63 8.28 -0.22
C GLY A 9 -10.88 7.35 -1.16
N ALA A 10 -11.55 6.32 -1.68
CA ALA A 10 -10.96 5.37 -2.62
C ALA A 10 -10.49 6.02 -3.92
N ALA A 11 -11.28 6.95 -4.48
CA ALA A 11 -10.88 7.73 -5.65
C ALA A 11 -9.61 8.55 -5.36
N LEU A 12 -9.55 9.24 -4.23
CA LEU A 12 -8.36 10.00 -3.81
C LEU A 12 -7.13 9.11 -3.65
N GLY A 13 -7.29 7.97 -2.97
CA GLY A 13 -6.21 6.99 -2.78
C GLY A 13 -5.69 6.44 -4.11
N ALA A 14 -6.59 6.06 -5.02
CA ALA A 14 -6.23 5.54 -6.33
C ALA A 14 -5.52 6.58 -7.21
N ILE A 15 -5.99 7.84 -7.19
CA ILE A 15 -5.34 8.95 -7.88
C ILE A 15 -3.93 9.18 -7.32
N LEU A 16 -3.76 9.19 -6.00
CA LEU A 16 -2.45 9.36 -5.37
C LEU A 16 -1.49 8.23 -5.76
N ARG A 17 -1.93 6.97 -5.68
CA ARG A 17 -1.15 5.82 -6.13
C ARG A 17 -0.73 5.95 -7.60
N TYR A 18 -1.67 6.35 -8.47
CA TYR A 18 -1.40 6.54 -9.89
C TYR A 18 -0.33 7.62 -10.12
N GLN A 19 -0.42 8.77 -9.45
CA GLN A 19 0.56 9.84 -9.61
C GLN A 19 1.95 9.45 -9.09
N LEU A 20 2.04 8.79 -7.93
CA LEU A 20 3.31 8.31 -7.39
C LEU A 20 3.96 7.30 -8.33
N THR A 21 3.17 6.34 -8.82
CA THR A 21 3.66 5.35 -9.79
C THR A 21 4.15 6.02 -11.06
N ARG A 22 3.40 7.00 -11.59
CA ARG A 22 3.77 7.76 -12.79
C ARG A 22 5.07 8.55 -12.61
N ILE A 23 5.27 9.21 -11.47
CA ILE A 23 6.51 9.94 -11.16
C ILE A 23 7.68 8.94 -11.07
N GLY A 24 7.45 7.79 -10.43
CA GLY A 24 8.46 6.75 -10.28
C GLY A 24 8.80 5.96 -11.55
N ASN A 25 8.02 6.06 -12.62
CA ASN A 25 8.31 5.40 -13.90
C ASN A 25 9.64 5.85 -14.52
N HIS A 26 10.18 7.00 -14.12
CA HIS A 26 11.50 7.47 -14.57
C HIS A 26 12.67 6.80 -13.83
N ILE A 27 12.40 6.08 -12.73
CA ILE A 27 13.40 5.35 -12.00
C ILE A 27 13.65 4.03 -12.72
N ALA A 28 14.80 3.92 -13.39
CA ALA A 28 15.25 2.66 -14.00
C ALA A 28 15.61 1.66 -12.89
N SER A 29 14.62 0.90 -12.44
CA SER A 29 14.77 -0.14 -11.41
C SER A 29 14.06 -1.41 -11.85
N GLU A 30 14.75 -2.54 -11.75
CA GLU A 30 14.13 -3.85 -11.89
C GLU A 30 13.26 -4.21 -10.67
N PHE A 31 13.54 -3.58 -9.51
CA PHE A 31 12.73 -3.70 -8.30
C PHE A 31 11.49 -2.79 -8.39
N PRO A 32 10.26 -3.29 -8.13
CA PRO A 32 9.02 -2.50 -8.15
C PRO A 32 8.91 -1.49 -6.99
N LEU A 33 9.77 -0.46 -7.01
CA LEU A 33 9.99 0.44 -5.88
C LEU A 33 8.72 1.20 -5.47
N MET A 34 7.95 1.71 -6.43
CA MET A 34 6.76 2.52 -6.12
C MET A 34 5.68 1.68 -5.45
N THR A 35 5.34 0.51 -6.00
CA THR A 35 4.35 -0.41 -5.41
C THR A 35 4.78 -0.86 -4.02
N PHE A 36 6.07 -1.18 -3.84
CA PHE A 36 6.64 -1.52 -2.54
C PHE A 36 6.44 -0.39 -1.52
N LEU A 37 6.87 0.83 -1.83
CA LEU A 37 6.77 1.98 -0.92
C LEU A 37 5.31 2.30 -0.59
N ILE A 38 4.43 2.31 -1.60
CA ILE A 38 2.99 2.57 -1.45
C ILE A 38 2.35 1.58 -0.48
N ASN A 39 2.64 0.28 -0.63
CA ASN A 39 2.09 -0.74 0.25
C ASN A 39 2.69 -0.66 1.67
N LEU A 40 3.96 -0.30 1.80
CA LEU A 40 4.64 -0.20 3.08
C LEU A 40 4.13 0.98 3.91
N THR A 41 4.09 2.18 3.32
CA THR A 41 3.54 3.37 3.98
C THR A 41 2.05 3.20 4.27
N GLY A 42 1.30 2.60 3.34
CA GLY A 42 -0.12 2.33 3.53
C GLY A 42 -0.39 1.35 4.69
N SER A 43 0.45 0.32 4.82
CA SER A 43 0.36 -0.65 5.94
C SER A 43 0.63 0.01 7.29
N PHE A 44 1.66 0.87 7.37
CA PHE A 44 1.93 1.66 8.57
C PHE A 44 0.75 2.57 8.94
N CYS A 45 0.28 3.38 7.98
CA CYS A 45 -0.83 4.30 8.20
C CYS A 45 -2.12 3.58 8.61
N LEU A 46 -2.39 2.40 8.03
CA LEU A 46 -3.57 1.61 8.39
C LEU A 46 -3.43 1.00 9.78
N GLY A 47 -2.24 0.54 10.15
CA GLY A 47 -1.92 0.11 11.51
C GLY A 47 -2.19 1.22 12.53
N TRP A 48 -1.62 2.40 12.29
CA TRP A 48 -1.82 3.60 13.13
C TRP A 48 -3.30 3.97 13.25
N LEU A 49 -4.00 4.04 12.12
CA LEU A 49 -5.43 4.37 12.09
C LEU A 49 -6.28 3.35 12.85
N THR A 50 -5.88 2.08 12.84
CA THR A 50 -6.62 1.00 13.52
C THR A 50 -6.51 1.11 15.04
N ALA A 51 -5.37 1.55 15.57
CA ALA A 51 -5.20 1.81 17.01
C ALA A 51 -5.76 3.18 17.43
N SER A 52 -5.75 4.15 16.51
CA SER A 52 -6.24 5.50 16.77
C SER A 52 -7.73 5.49 17.05
N GLN A 53 -8.16 6.07 18.18
CA GLN A 53 -9.57 6.15 18.60
C GLN A 53 -10.36 7.24 17.84
N LEU A 54 -10.18 7.32 16.52
CA LEU A 54 -10.87 8.27 15.65
C LEU A 54 -12.34 7.87 15.45
N SER A 55 -13.17 8.85 15.07
CA SER A 55 -14.58 8.61 14.80
C SER A 55 -14.79 7.69 13.60
N GLN A 56 -15.85 6.88 13.65
CA GLN A 56 -16.16 5.89 12.61
C GLN A 56 -16.18 6.48 11.18
N PRO A 57 -16.75 7.67 10.91
CA PRO A 57 -16.72 8.24 9.56
C PRO A 57 -15.30 8.53 9.06
N VAL A 58 -14.40 8.98 9.94
CA VAL A 58 -13.00 9.25 9.61
C VAL A 58 -12.27 7.94 9.33
N THR A 59 -12.46 6.93 10.17
CA THR A 59 -11.87 5.60 9.99
C THR A 59 -12.32 4.94 8.67
N LEU A 60 -13.59 5.09 8.28
CA LEU A 60 -14.09 4.56 7.01
C LEU A 60 -13.55 5.33 5.80
N PHE A 61 -13.48 6.66 5.88
CA PHE A 61 -12.91 7.49 4.83
C PHE A 61 -11.43 7.20 4.61
N LEU A 62 -10.63 7.21 5.68
CA LEU A 62 -9.18 7.04 5.59
C LEU A 62 -8.78 5.58 5.40
N GLY A 63 -9.38 4.65 6.15
CA GLY A 63 -9.01 3.23 6.14
C GLY A 63 -9.52 2.51 4.90
N VAL A 64 -10.84 2.34 4.83
CA VAL A 64 -11.48 1.61 3.72
C VAL A 64 -11.38 2.41 2.42
N GLY A 65 -11.56 3.73 2.48
CA GLY A 65 -11.46 4.62 1.32
C GLY A 65 -10.01 4.87 0.90
N VAL A 66 -9.36 5.87 1.48
CA VAL A 66 -8.05 6.39 1.02
C VAL A 66 -6.99 5.31 1.00
N LEU A 67 -6.75 4.61 2.12
CA LEU A 67 -5.72 3.58 2.23
C LEU A 67 -6.07 2.34 1.39
N GLY A 68 -7.36 1.98 1.30
CA GLY A 68 -7.83 0.91 0.41
C GLY A 68 -7.62 1.20 -1.08
N GLY A 69 -7.80 2.44 -1.54
CA GLY A 69 -7.51 2.84 -2.92
C GLY A 69 -6.02 3.10 -3.19
N TYR A 70 -5.30 3.56 -2.17
CA TYR A 70 -3.87 3.87 -2.20
C TYR A 70 -3.01 2.62 -2.28
N THR A 71 -3.31 1.58 -1.50
CA THR A 71 -2.56 0.32 -1.51
C THR A 71 -3.04 -0.61 -2.63
N THR A 72 -2.21 -1.59 -3.02
CA THR A 72 -2.59 -2.55 -4.07
C THR A 72 -1.90 -3.91 -3.90
N PHE A 73 -2.70 -4.92 -3.58
CA PHE A 73 -2.24 -6.32 -3.52
C PHE A 73 -2.16 -6.97 -4.91
N SER A 74 -3.07 -6.62 -5.82
CA SER A 74 -3.14 -7.21 -7.16
C SER A 74 -1.96 -6.78 -8.04
N THR A 75 -1.57 -5.50 -7.99
CA THR A 75 -0.38 -5.00 -8.71
C THR A 75 0.88 -5.72 -8.23
N LEU A 76 1.05 -5.84 -6.91
CA LEU A 76 2.18 -6.55 -6.31
C LEU A 76 2.31 -8.00 -6.80
N ASN A 77 1.21 -8.76 -6.81
CA ASN A 77 1.25 -10.14 -7.29
C ASN A 77 1.48 -10.24 -8.80
N SER A 78 0.97 -9.28 -9.58
CA SER A 78 1.28 -9.21 -11.01
C SER A 78 2.76 -8.96 -11.25
N GLU A 79 3.38 -8.03 -10.50
CA GLU A 79 4.80 -7.74 -10.57
C GLU A 79 5.67 -8.93 -10.17
N LEU A 80 5.32 -9.63 -9.07
CA LEU A 80 5.98 -10.86 -8.66
C LEU A 80 5.90 -11.93 -9.75
N SER A 81 4.71 -12.15 -10.33
CA SER A 81 4.53 -13.08 -11.46
C SER A 81 5.41 -12.70 -12.65
N GLN A 82 5.47 -11.43 -13.01
CA GLN A 82 6.34 -10.94 -14.10
C GLN A 82 7.82 -11.18 -13.80
N LEU A 83 8.30 -10.93 -12.58
CA LEU A 83 9.67 -11.20 -12.17
C LEU A 83 10.01 -12.69 -12.28
N TRP A 84 9.08 -13.56 -11.89
CA TRP A 84 9.22 -15.01 -12.02
C TRP A 84 9.38 -15.44 -13.47
N PHE A 85 8.49 -15.00 -14.37
CA PHE A 85 8.54 -15.35 -15.80
C PHE A 85 9.76 -14.75 -16.52
N ARG A 86 10.23 -13.58 -16.08
CA ARG A 86 11.48 -12.97 -16.57
C ARG A 86 12.75 -13.58 -15.97
N ARG A 87 12.63 -14.66 -15.17
CA ARG A 87 13.73 -15.36 -14.49
C ARG A 87 14.56 -14.47 -13.55
N ARG A 88 13.97 -13.37 -13.05
CA ARG A 88 14.58 -12.43 -12.09
C ARG A 88 14.35 -12.88 -10.65
N TYR A 89 14.77 -14.11 -10.32
CA TYR A 89 14.41 -14.77 -9.06
C TYR A 89 14.95 -14.06 -7.81
N HIS A 90 16.15 -13.48 -7.88
CA HIS A 90 16.74 -12.75 -6.76
C HIS A 90 15.88 -11.54 -6.36
N ILE A 91 15.35 -10.79 -7.34
CA ILE A 91 14.45 -9.67 -7.11
C ILE A 91 13.08 -10.17 -6.63
N PHE A 92 12.57 -11.26 -7.22
CA PHE A 92 11.32 -11.88 -6.79
C PHE A 92 11.33 -12.21 -5.30
N PHE A 93 12.32 -12.98 -4.84
CA PHE A 93 12.38 -13.41 -3.44
C PHE A 93 12.63 -12.23 -2.49
N GLY A 94 13.47 -11.28 -2.90
CA GLY A 94 13.69 -10.05 -2.14
C GLY A 94 12.41 -9.23 -1.99
N TYR A 95 11.71 -8.94 -3.10
CA TYR A 95 10.47 -8.17 -3.09
C TYR A 95 9.36 -8.88 -2.31
N TRP A 96 9.18 -10.18 -2.53
CA TRP A 96 8.20 -10.99 -1.81
C TRP A 96 8.45 -10.95 -0.30
N LEU A 97 9.68 -11.28 0.14
CA LEU A 97 10.02 -11.33 1.57
C LEU A 97 9.88 -9.95 2.22
N LEU A 98 10.36 -8.90 1.55
CA LEU A 98 10.27 -7.53 2.06
C LEU A 98 8.82 -7.08 2.18
N THR A 99 7.99 -7.27 1.15
CA THR A 99 6.59 -6.83 1.24
C THR A 99 5.83 -7.54 2.35
N TYR A 100 5.92 -8.87 2.44
CA TYR A 100 5.09 -9.63 3.38
C TYR A 100 5.66 -9.56 4.80
N GLY A 101 6.99 -9.62 4.93
CA GLY A 101 7.67 -9.51 6.22
C GLY A 101 7.68 -8.07 6.74
N LEU A 102 8.30 -7.15 6.00
CA LEU A 102 8.42 -5.76 6.45
C LEU A 102 7.04 -5.08 6.49
N GLY A 103 6.12 -5.41 5.59
CA GLY A 103 4.72 -4.93 5.62
C GLY A 103 4.02 -5.21 6.94
N LEU A 104 4.17 -6.44 7.46
CA LEU A 104 3.60 -6.81 8.76
C LEU A 104 4.28 -6.04 9.90
N LEU A 105 5.61 -5.92 9.87
CA LEU A 105 6.37 -5.19 10.88
C LEU A 105 6.00 -3.71 10.93
N VAL A 106 5.85 -3.04 9.78
CA VAL A 106 5.45 -1.62 9.75
C VAL A 106 3.99 -1.43 10.12
N ALA A 107 3.10 -2.38 9.81
CA ALA A 107 1.72 -2.33 10.29
C ALA A 107 1.67 -2.41 11.83
N ALA A 108 2.45 -3.32 12.42
CA ALA A 108 2.58 -3.41 13.88
C ALA A 108 3.18 -2.13 14.47
N ALA A 109 4.25 -1.59 13.88
CA ALA A 109 4.84 -0.32 14.30
C ALA A 109 3.83 0.84 14.23
N GLY A 110 3.03 0.88 13.16
CA GLY A 110 1.93 1.84 13.01
C GLY A 110 0.92 1.69 14.14
N PHE A 111 0.47 0.47 14.41
CA PHE A 111 -0.46 0.18 15.51
C PHE A 111 0.07 0.68 16.86
N TYR A 112 1.32 0.37 17.21
CA TYR A 112 1.93 0.86 18.45
C TYR A 112 2.05 2.38 18.51
N ALA A 113 2.28 3.04 17.38
CA ALA A 113 2.33 4.50 17.32
C ALA A 113 0.95 5.18 17.43
N GLY A 114 -0.14 4.42 17.25
CA GLY A 114 -1.51 4.93 17.34
C GLY A 114 -2.18 4.66 18.69
N LEU A 115 -1.56 3.86 19.57
CA LEU A 115 -1.96 3.67 20.97
C LEU A 115 -1.69 4.94 21.79
#